data_AF-A0A7J2HT32-F1
#
_entry.id   AF-A0A7J2HT32-F1
#
_cell.length_a   1.000
_cell.length_b   1.000
_cell.length_c   1.000
_cell.angle_alpha   90.00
_cell.angle_beta   90.00
_cell.angle_gamma   90.00
#
_symmetry.space_group_name_H-M   'P 1'
#
loop_
_entity.id
_entity.type
_entity.pdbx_description
1 polymer ?
#
loop_
_entity_poly.entity_id
_entity_poly.type
_entity_poly.pdbx_seq_one_letter_code
_entity_poly.pdbx_strand_id
1 'polypeptide(L)'
;MDLIGVAVGTGFFLTFLMAVALGGNDAATPCDTSVGARVISVRRAVILFAIFTSVGALTQGYMVMKTIGKGIVPAIDLLGVLVVIATAFAWIMFCNYRGLEISVTHSVIGS
;
A
#
# COMPACT_ATOMS: atom_id res chain seq x y z
N MET A 1 1.84 -7.72 28.62
CA MET A 1 2.45 -7.40 27.32
C MET A 1 3.28 -6.16 27.51
N ASP A 2 4.53 -6.21 27.09
CA ASP A 2 5.45 -5.08 27.03
C ASP A 2 4.97 -4.04 25.99
N LEU A 3 5.25 -2.77 26.25
CA LEU A 3 4.82 -1.64 25.41
C LEU A 3 5.27 -1.79 23.95
N ILE A 4 6.47 -2.37 23.75
CA ILE A 4 7.05 -2.63 22.44
C ILE A 4 6.21 -3.68 21.69
N GLY A 5 5.88 -4.80 22.34
CA GLY A 5 5.02 -5.83 21.76
C GLY A 5 3.65 -5.29 21.31
N VAL A 6 3.04 -4.39 22.10
CA VAL A 6 1.76 -3.75 21.73
C VAL A 6 1.92 -2.83 20.52
N ALA A 7 2.98 -2.03 20.48
CA ALA A 7 3.24 -1.11 19.38
C ALA A 7 3.54 -1.85 18.06
N VAL A 8 4.32 -2.94 18.12
CA VAL A 8 4.59 -3.81 16.96
C VAL A 8 3.30 -4.49 16.48
N GLY A 9 2.48 -5.03 17.40
CA GLY A 9 1.19 -5.62 17.06
C GLY A 9 0.25 -4.63 16.34
N THR A 10 0.18 -3.40 16.87
CA THR A 10 -0.57 -2.30 16.22
C THR A 10 0.00 -1.96 14.85
N GLY A 11 1.32 -1.92 14.70
CA GLY A 11 2.00 -1.67 13.44
C GLY A 11 1.65 -2.69 12.35
N PHE A 12 1.66 -3.99 12.69
CA PHE A 12 1.24 -5.04 11.76
C PHE A 12 -0.23 -4.89 11.36
N PHE A 13 -1.11 -4.60 12.32
CA PHE A 13 -2.53 -4.38 12.03
C PHE A 13 -2.74 -3.19 11.09
N LEU A 14 -2.11 -2.04 11.36
CA LEU A 14 -2.22 -0.87 10.49
C LEU A 14 -1.62 -1.11 9.11
N THR A 15 -0.49 -1.82 9.02
CA THR A 15 0.13 -2.16 7.73
C THR A 15 -0.76 -3.10 6.91
N PHE A 16 -1.49 -4.01 7.55
CA PHE A 16 -2.48 -4.85 6.88
C PHE A 16 -3.61 -4.01 6.28
N LEU A 17 -4.16 -3.05 7.03
CA LEU A 17 -5.17 -2.12 6.53
C LEU A 17 -4.63 -1.27 5.37
N MET A 18 -3.40 -0.78 5.50
CA MET A 18 -2.70 -0.06 4.44
C MET A 18 -2.58 -0.91 3.18
N ALA A 19 -2.21 -2.19 3.28
CA ALA A 19 -2.11 -3.09 2.12
C ALA A 19 -3.45 -3.25 1.38
N VAL A 20 -4.58 -3.28 2.11
CA VAL A 20 -5.92 -3.29 1.49
C VAL A 20 -6.19 -1.99 0.73
N ALA A 21 -5.87 -0.84 1.33
CA ALA A 21 -6.03 0.46 0.67
C ALA A 21 -5.16 0.58 -0.59
N LEU A 22 -3.91 0.11 -0.50
CA LEU A 22 -2.93 0.09 -1.58
C LEU A 22 -3.42 -0.75 -2.76
N GLY A 23 -3.90 -1.96 -2.48
CA GLY A 23 -4.46 -2.84 -3.52
C GLY A 23 -5.69 -2.26 -4.20
N GLY A 24 -6.53 -1.51 -3.48
CA GLY A 24 -7.71 -0.84 -4.05
C GLY A 24 -7.34 0.28 -5.03
N ASN A 25 -6.32 1.08 -4.70
CA ASN A 25 -5.85 2.17 -5.56
C ASN A 25 -5.09 1.62 -6.78
N ASP A 26 -4.10 0.76 -6.54
CA ASP A 26 -3.13 0.35 -7.56
C ASP A 26 -3.68 -0.72 -8.53
N ALA A 27 -4.82 -1.35 -8.20
CA ALA A 27 -5.48 -2.26 -9.14
C ALA A 27 -6.07 -1.52 -10.34
N ALA A 28 -6.35 -0.21 -10.25
CA ALA A 28 -6.96 0.56 -11.33
C ALA A 28 -6.02 0.69 -12.54
N THR A 29 -4.79 1.19 -12.34
CA THR A 29 -3.84 1.53 -13.42
C THR A 29 -3.50 0.38 -14.38
N PRO A 30 -3.28 -0.88 -13.93
CA PRO A 30 -2.96 -1.97 -14.86
C PRO A 30 -4.21 -2.68 -15.40
N CYS A 31 -5.38 -2.51 -14.78
CA CYS A 31 -6.60 -3.24 -15.14
C CYS A 31 -7.58 -2.42 -15.99
N ASP A 32 -7.52 -1.09 -15.93
CA ASP A 32 -8.48 -0.17 -16.55
C ASP A 32 -8.65 -0.38 -18.07
N THR A 33 -7.57 -0.51 -18.82
CA THR A 33 -7.55 -0.65 -20.28
C THR A 33 -8.10 -2.00 -20.71
N SER A 34 -7.67 -3.08 -20.06
CA SER A 34 -8.09 -4.45 -20.38
C SER A 34 -9.56 -4.70 -20.03
N VAL A 35 -10.03 -4.12 -18.92
CA VAL A 35 -11.44 -4.17 -18.51
C VAL A 35 -12.29 -3.22 -19.37
N GLY A 36 -11.80 -2.00 -19.63
CA GLY A 36 -12.48 -0.98 -20.42
C GLY A 36 -12.66 -1.38 -21.88
N ALA A 37 -11.66 -2.05 -22.46
CA ALA A 37 -11.75 -2.67 -23.79
C ALA A 37 -12.57 -3.98 -23.82
N ARG A 38 -13.12 -4.41 -22.66
CA ARG A 38 -13.93 -5.63 -22.49
C ARG A 38 -13.20 -6.92 -22.88
N VAL A 39 -11.87 -6.92 -22.82
CA VAL A 39 -11.04 -8.11 -23.07
C VAL A 39 -11.16 -9.09 -21.90
N ILE A 40 -11.19 -8.57 -20.67
CA ILE A 40 -11.36 -9.34 -19.44
C ILE A 40 -12.40 -8.70 -18.52
N SER A 41 -13.03 -9.51 -17.67
CA SER A 41 -13.93 -8.99 -16.63
C SER A 41 -13.14 -8.44 -15.43
N VAL A 42 -13.75 -7.51 -14.69
CA VAL A 42 -13.19 -6.91 -13.46
C VAL A 42 -12.66 -7.99 -12.51
N ARG A 43 -13.45 -9.05 -12.28
CA ARG A 43 -13.07 -10.14 -11.36
C ARG A 43 -11.79 -10.86 -11.82
N ARG A 44 -11.64 -11.10 -13.12
CA ARG A 44 -10.43 -11.76 -13.67
C ARG A 44 -9.22 -10.83 -13.57
N ALA A 45 -9.41 -9.55 -13.87
CA ALA A 45 -8.35 -8.55 -13.78
C ALA A 45 -7.80 -8.45 -12.34
N VAL A 46 -8.66 -8.34 -11.33
CA VAL A 46 -8.26 -8.27 -9.92
C VAL A 46 -7.55 -9.54 -9.45
N ILE A 47 -8.00 -10.74 -9.88
CA ILE A 47 -7.32 -12.00 -9.55
C ILE A 47 -5.90 -12.04 -10.14
N LEU A 48 -5.75 -11.67 -11.41
CA LEU A 48 -4.43 -11.60 -12.06
C LEU A 48 -3.53 -10.59 -11.35
N PHE A 49 -4.04 -9.38 -11.10
CA PHE A 49 -3.35 -8.34 -10.36
C PHE A 49 -2.86 -8.86 -9.00
N ALA A 50 -3.74 -9.47 -8.20
CA ALA A 50 -3.38 -9.98 -6.88
C ALA A 50 -2.24 -11.02 -6.95
N ILE A 51 -2.28 -11.94 -7.92
CA ILE A 51 -1.24 -12.97 -8.10
C ILE A 51 0.10 -12.31 -8.47
N PHE A 52 0.13 -11.52 -9.54
CA PHE A 52 1.38 -10.96 -10.05
C PHE A 52 1.97 -9.90 -9.13
N THR A 53 1.15 -9.07 -8.49
CA THR A 53 1.60 -8.10 -7.48
C THR A 53 2.17 -8.81 -6.25
N SER A 54 1.56 -9.92 -5.80
CA SER A 54 2.12 -10.72 -4.70
C SER A 54 3.48 -11.32 -5.06
N VAL A 55 3.63 -11.87 -6.27
CA VAL A 55 4.92 -12.40 -6.75
C VAL A 55 5.97 -11.28 -6.81
N GLY A 56 5.62 -10.11 -7.35
CA GLY A 56 6.51 -8.95 -7.40
C GLY A 56 6.93 -8.47 -6.01
N ALA A 57 5.98 -8.38 -5.08
CA ALA A 57 6.24 -7.98 -3.70
C ALA A 57 7.21 -8.94 -3.00
N LEU A 58 7.03 -10.26 -3.17
CA LEU A 58 7.88 -11.28 -2.56
C LEU A 58 9.28 -11.37 -3.18
N THR A 59 9.41 -11.11 -4.48
CA THR A 59 10.68 -11.28 -5.21
C THR A 59 11.53 -10.01 -5.26
N GLN A 60 10.91 -8.83 -5.36
CA GLN A 60 11.61 -7.55 -5.58
C GLN A 60 11.18 -6.43 -4.63
N GLY A 61 10.16 -6.63 -3.79
CA GLY A 61 9.65 -5.59 -2.89
C GLY A 61 10.70 -5.05 -1.89
N TYR A 62 11.72 -5.85 -1.55
CA TYR A 62 12.76 -5.46 -0.61
C TYR A 62 13.58 -4.24 -1.06
N MET A 63 13.74 -4.05 -2.37
CA MET A 63 14.49 -2.91 -2.92
C MET A 63 13.80 -1.59 -2.60
N VAL A 64 12.48 -1.55 -2.71
CA VAL A 64 11.67 -0.36 -2.37
C VAL A 64 11.67 -0.12 -0.87
N MET A 65 11.52 -1.18 -0.06
CA MET A 65 11.59 -1.07 1.40
C MET A 65 12.92 -0.47 1.87
N LYS A 66 14.04 -0.87 1.25
CA LYS A 66 15.36 -0.31 1.55
C LYS A 66 15.45 1.17 1.17
N THR A 67 14.97 1.56 -0.01
CA THR A 67 15.01 2.95 -0.46
C THR A 67 14.18 3.86 0.43
N ILE A 68 12.95 3.49 0.75
CA ILE A 68 12.08 4.31 1.61
C ILE A 68 12.64 4.35 3.04
N GLY A 69 12.87 3.17 3.64
CA GLY A 69 13.19 3.07 5.07
C GLY A 69 14.62 3.45 5.45
N LYS A 70 15.55 3.54 4.48
CA LYS A 70 16.95 3.93 4.75
C LYS A 70 17.48 5.04 3.85
N GLY A 71 16.91 5.20 2.65
CA GLY A 71 17.38 6.17 1.67
C GLY A 71 16.66 7.52 1.74
N ILE A 72 15.36 7.52 2.07
CA ILE A 72 14.55 8.74 2.12
C ILE A 72 14.33 9.20 3.56
N VAL A 73 14.03 8.26 4.47
CA VAL A 73 13.76 8.57 5.88
C VAL A 73 15.00 8.21 6.71
N PRO A 74 15.89 9.17 7.05
CA PRO A 74 17.20 8.88 7.63
C PRO A 74 17.14 8.34 9.06
N ALA A 75 16.11 8.71 9.82
CA ALA A 75 15.80 8.15 11.13
C ALA A 75 14.32 8.37 11.43
N ILE A 76 13.58 7.31 11.71
CA ILE A 76 12.19 7.36 12.18
C ILE A 76 12.04 6.41 13.36
N ASP A 77 11.36 6.86 14.41
CA ASP A 77 11.05 6.05 15.56
C ASP A 77 9.76 5.25 15.33
N LEU A 78 9.47 4.31 16.23
CA LEU A 78 8.30 3.45 16.09
C LEU A 78 6.98 4.24 16.06
N LEU A 79 6.90 5.33 16.82
CA LEU A 79 5.72 6.21 16.81
C LEU A 79 5.57 6.92 15.46
N GLY A 80 6.66 7.44 14.89
CA GLY A 80 6.66 8.05 13.57
C GLY A 80 6.14 7.08 12.50
N VAL A 81 6.60 5.83 12.51
CA VAL A 81 6.12 4.81 11.56
C VAL A 81 4.61 4.58 11.69
N LEU A 82 4.08 4.52 12.91
CA LEU A 82 2.64 4.35 13.14
C LEU A 82 1.84 5.55 12.64
N VAL A 83 2.34 6.77 12.85
CA VAL A 83 1.70 8.00 12.35
C VAL A 83 1.68 8.01 10.83
N VAL A 84 2.81 7.77 10.18
CA VAL A 84 2.93 7.74 8.70
C VAL A 84 1.95 6.74 8.08
N ILE A 85 1.88 5.52 8.63
CA ILE A 85 0.98 4.49 8.10
C ILE A 85 -0.48 4.91 8.32
N ALA A 86 -0.83 5.46 9.48
CA ALA A 86 -2.20 5.85 9.78
C ALA A 86 -2.69 7.03 8.91
N THR A 87 -1.86 8.06 8.71
CA THR A 87 -2.19 9.23 7.89
C THR A 87 -2.26 8.86 6.40
N ALA A 88 -1.28 8.10 5.90
CA ALA A 88 -1.29 7.62 4.52
C ALA A 88 -2.50 6.72 4.25
N PHE A 89 -2.81 5.79 5.15
CA PHE A 89 -3.99 4.92 5.04
C PHE A 89 -5.28 5.73 4.98
N ALA A 90 -5.46 6.70 5.88
CA ALA A 90 -6.66 7.53 5.92
C ALA A 90 -6.85 8.30 4.61
N TRP A 91 -5.76 8.87 4.06
CA TRP A 91 -5.78 9.61 2.80
C TRP A 91 -6.10 8.70 1.60
N ILE A 92 -5.42 7.56 1.47
CA ILE A 92 -5.62 6.64 0.35
C ILE A 92 -7.02 6.04 0.39
N MET A 93 -7.52 5.66 1.57
CA MET A 93 -8.89 5.16 1.71
C MET A 93 -9.93 6.22 1.34
N PHE A 94 -9.70 7.48 1.70
CA PHE A 94 -10.55 8.58 1.27
C PHE A 94 -10.56 8.72 -0.26
N CYS A 95 -9.39 8.67 -0.90
CA CYS A 95 -9.27 8.73 -2.36
C CYS A 95 -9.93 7.52 -3.04
N ASN A 96 -9.72 6.30 -2.55
CA ASN A 96 -10.38 5.09 -3.04
C ASN A 96 -11.91 5.22 -2.98
N TYR A 97 -12.45 5.71 -1.86
CA TYR A 97 -13.88 5.93 -1.72
C TYR A 97 -14.44 6.96 -2.72
N ARG A 98 -13.63 7.96 -3.07
CA ARG A 98 -13.96 8.96 -4.10
C ARG A 98 -13.68 8.50 -5.53
N GLY A 99 -13.12 7.29 -5.73
CA GLY A 99 -12.72 6.79 -7.05
C GLY A 99 -11.55 7.57 -7.65
N LEU A 100 -10.72 8.19 -6.81
CA LEU A 100 -9.55 8.96 -7.23
C LEU A 100 -8.31 8.07 -7.18
N GLU A 101 -7.73 7.79 -8.34
CA GLU A 101 -6.43 7.13 -8.46
C GLU A 101 -5.32 8.13 -8.15
N ILE A 102 -4.49 7.81 -7.16
CA ILE A 102 -3.41 8.69 -6.69
C ILE A 102 -2.07 7.92 -6.55
N SER A 103 -0.98 8.66 -6.41
CA SER A 103 0.32 8.06 -6.06
C SER A 103 0.37 7.70 -4.58
N VAL A 104 0.31 6.40 -4.27
CA VAL A 104 0.51 5.90 -2.91
C VAL A 104 1.92 6.21 -2.40
N THR A 105 2.94 6.09 -3.26
CA THR A 105 4.33 6.39 -2.88
C THR A 105 4.49 7.84 -2.41
N HIS A 106 3.93 8.82 -3.12
CA HIS A 106 3.96 10.22 -2.67
C HIS A 106 3.16 10.43 -1.39
N SER A 107 2.03 9.74 -1.26
CA SER A 107 1.20 9.81 -0.05
C SER A 107 1.94 9.31 1.18
N VAL A 108 2.69 8.21 1.06
CA VAL A 108 3.49 7.64 2.17
C VAL A 108 4.71 8.51 2.49
N ILE A 109 5.43 9.02 1.48
CA ILE A 109 6.62 9.85 1.71
C ILE A 109 6.25 11.23 2.27
N GLY A 110 5.10 11.78 1.91
CA GLY A 110 4.63 13.09 2.38
C GLY A 110 3.87 13.07 3.70
N SER A 111 3.51 11.89 4.21
CA SER A 111 2.83 11.68 5.51
C SER A 111 3.81 11.74 6.68
#